data_AF-A0A7R7VS67-F1
#
_entry.id   AF-A0A7R7VS67-F1
#
_cell.length_a   1.000
_cell.length_b   1.000
_cell.length_c   1.000
_cell.angle_alpha   90.00
_cell.angle_beta   90.00
_cell.angle_gamma   90.00
#
_symmetry.space_group_name_H-M   'P 1'
#
loop_
_entity.id
_entity.type
_entity.pdbx_description
1 polymer ?
#
loop_
_entity_poly.entity_id
_entity_poly.type
_entity_poly.pdbx_seq_one_letter_code
_entity_poly.pdbx_strand_id
1 'polypeptide(L)'
;MPDNIRKCATTPDSSADESSTSRKKLAHEEYTVGWICPLEVELLAALEMLDEEHESLPQQRSDKNVYHLGNIAGNNVVIAGLWIPGNNPAAVVVTRMRMTFPNIRFGLLVGTGGGVPVKTEYGKIRLDDWWSANRPV
;
A
#
# COMPACT_ATOMS: atom_id res chain seq x y z
N MET A 1 28.20 31.62 58.50
CA MET A 1 27.77 31.51 57.09
C MET A 1 28.29 30.19 56.55
N PRO A 2 27.44 29.20 56.28
CA PRO A 2 27.80 28.13 55.36
C PRO A 2 26.90 28.10 54.12
N ASP A 3 27.55 27.74 53.01
CA ASP A 3 27.03 27.63 51.65
C ASP A 3 26.14 26.38 51.46
N ASN A 4 24.95 26.60 50.89
CA ASN A 4 23.99 25.55 50.56
C ASN A 4 24.13 25.11 49.10
N ILE A 5 24.71 23.92 48.91
CA ILE A 5 24.60 23.14 47.68
C ILE A 5 23.26 22.41 47.68
N ARG A 6 22.36 22.73 46.74
CA ARG A 6 21.46 21.75 46.08
C ARG A 6 21.11 22.21 44.64
N LYS A 7 21.85 21.62 43.70
CA LYS A 7 21.57 21.30 42.28
C LYS A 7 20.25 21.84 41.69
N CYS A 8 20.35 22.80 40.76
CA CYS A 8 19.32 22.99 39.72
C CYS A 8 19.46 21.86 38.69
N ALA A 9 18.50 20.94 38.68
CA ALA A 9 18.24 20.12 37.51
C ALA A 9 17.22 20.87 36.65
N THR A 10 17.69 21.42 35.53
CA THR A 10 16.81 21.87 34.45
C THR A 10 17.16 21.02 33.25
N THR A 11 16.17 20.26 32.83
CA THR A 11 16.13 19.33 31.71
C THR A 11 16.64 19.99 30.43
N PRO A 12 17.33 19.24 29.54
CA PRO A 12 17.57 19.71 28.18
C PRO A 12 16.21 19.89 27.50
N ASP A 13 15.94 21.14 27.13
CA ASP A 13 14.83 21.55 26.31
C ASP A 13 15.14 21.12 24.87
N SER A 14 14.70 19.92 24.53
CA SER A 14 14.64 19.44 23.15
C SER A 14 13.37 18.63 23.02
N SER A 15 12.24 19.36 22.95
CA SER A 15 10.97 18.87 22.44
C SER A 15 11.15 18.47 20.97
N ALA A 16 11.69 17.28 20.74
CA ALA A 16 11.35 16.53 19.56
C ALA A 16 9.90 16.08 19.77
N ASP A 17 8.97 16.74 19.08
CA ASP A 17 7.62 16.21 18.88
C ASP A 17 7.75 14.92 18.07
N GLU A 18 8.06 13.82 18.75
CA GLU A 18 7.80 12.48 18.26
C GLU A 18 6.27 12.33 18.22
N SER A 19 5.68 12.75 17.09
CA SER A 19 4.35 12.33 16.71
C SER A 19 4.36 10.80 16.64
N SER A 20 3.98 10.16 17.75
CA SER A 20 3.74 8.73 17.78
C SER A 20 2.48 8.49 16.96
N THR A 21 2.62 8.37 15.64
CA THR A 21 1.54 7.94 14.76
C THR A 21 1.27 6.48 15.11
N SER A 22 0.38 6.25 16.09
CA SER A 22 -0.10 4.91 16.40
C SER A 22 -0.73 4.37 15.13
N ARG A 23 -0.04 3.44 14.46
CA ARG A 23 -0.59 2.79 13.26
C ARG A 23 -1.90 2.13 13.63
N LYS A 24 -2.93 2.37 12.81
CA LYS A 24 -4.25 1.83 13.08
C LYS A 24 -4.24 0.33 12.82
N LYS A 25 -4.85 -0.45 13.71
CA LYS A 25 -5.07 -1.88 13.51
C LYS A 25 -6.51 -2.12 13.07
N LEU A 26 -6.68 -2.61 11.85
CA LEU A 26 -7.97 -2.96 11.25
C LEU A 26 -8.17 -4.48 11.19
N ALA A 27 -9.40 -4.92 10.91
CA ALA A 27 -9.67 -6.33 10.63
C ALA A 27 -9.31 -6.70 9.17
N HIS A 28 -9.11 -7.99 8.89
CA HIS A 28 -8.80 -8.47 7.53
C HIS A 28 -9.93 -8.15 6.54
N GLU A 29 -11.17 -8.11 7.03
CA GLU A 29 -12.38 -7.82 6.28
C GLU A 29 -12.50 -6.34 5.88
N GLU A 30 -11.72 -5.44 6.48
CA GLU A 30 -11.83 -4.01 6.17
C GLU A 30 -11.05 -3.61 4.92
N TYR A 31 -10.21 -4.51 4.41
CA TYR A 31 -9.40 -4.28 3.22
C TYR A 31 -10.14 -4.69 1.96
N THR A 32 -10.19 -3.78 0.98
CA THR A 32 -11.01 -3.95 -0.23
C THR A 32 -10.20 -3.91 -1.52
N VAL A 33 -8.98 -3.38 -1.46
CA VAL A 33 -8.06 -3.28 -2.59
C VAL A 33 -6.79 -4.07 -2.28
N GLY A 34 -6.41 -4.98 -3.17
CA GLY A 34 -5.09 -5.61 -3.19
C GLY A 34 -4.21 -4.94 -4.23
N TRP A 35 -2.95 -4.69 -3.92
CA TRP A 35 -1.96 -4.10 -4.82
C TRP A 35 -0.72 -4.98 -4.80
N ILE A 36 -0.37 -5.55 -5.96
CA ILE A 36 0.80 -6.41 -6.12
C ILE A 36 1.85 -5.67 -6.93
N CYS A 37 3.06 -5.64 -6.37
CA CYS A 37 4.23 -4.97 -6.92
C CYS A 37 5.28 -6.02 -7.31
N PRO A 38 5.45 -6.31 -8.61
CA PRO A 38 6.49 -7.21 -9.10
C PRO A 38 7.92 -6.75 -8.85
N LEU A 39 8.18 -5.44 -8.84
CA LEU A 39 9.49 -4.86 -8.62
C LEU A 39 9.57 -4.11 -7.28
N GLU A 40 10.77 -4.07 -6.72
CA GLU A 40 11.04 -3.34 -5.47
C GLU A 40 10.75 -1.84 -5.62
N VAL A 41 11.11 -1.23 -6.76
CA VAL A 41 10.81 0.18 -7.03
C VAL A 41 9.30 0.47 -7.07
N GLU A 42 8.50 -0.48 -7.55
CA GLU A 42 7.04 -0.35 -7.56
C GLU A 42 6.46 -0.51 -6.14
N LEU A 43 7.04 -1.41 -5.34
CA LEU A 43 6.66 -1.58 -3.94
C LEU A 43 6.95 -0.30 -3.16
N LEU A 44 8.16 0.25 -3.29
CA LEU A 44 8.53 1.50 -2.63
C LEU A 44 7.60 2.64 -3.04
N ALA A 45 7.33 2.80 -4.34
CA ALA A 45 6.37 3.80 -4.81
C ALA A 45 4.96 3.59 -4.23
N ALA A 46 4.49 2.34 -4.15
CA ALA A 46 3.18 2.04 -3.57
C ALA A 46 3.10 2.35 -2.06
N LEU A 47 4.20 2.13 -1.32
CA LEU A 47 4.30 2.46 0.09
C LEU A 47 4.30 3.98 0.30
N GLU A 48 5.04 4.73 -0.50
CA GLU A 48 5.05 6.21 -0.46
C GLU A 48 3.71 6.83 -0.86
N MET A 49 2.87 6.08 -1.59
CA MET A 49 1.51 6.51 -1.97
C MET A 49 0.46 6.27 -0.87
N LEU A 50 0.82 5.68 0.28
CA LEU A 50 -0.09 5.52 1.41
C LEU A 50 -0.32 6.86 2.11
N ASP A 51 -1.59 7.23 2.30
CA ASP A 51 -1.96 8.38 3.14
C ASP A 51 -1.79 8.03 4.64
N GLU A 52 -2.09 6.78 5.00
CA GLU A 52 -1.96 6.24 6.35
C GLU A 52 -1.44 4.81 6.29
N GLU A 53 -0.47 4.47 7.14
CA GLU A 53 -0.04 3.10 7.35
C GLU A 53 -0.80 2.43 8.50
N HIS A 54 -1.13 1.15 8.31
CA HIS A 54 -1.78 0.32 9.31
C HIS A 54 -0.81 -0.69 9.93
N GLU A 55 -1.16 -1.24 11.09
CA GLU A 55 -0.41 -2.32 11.71
C GLU A 55 -0.51 -3.61 10.89
N SER A 56 0.59 -4.36 10.82
CA SER A 56 0.61 -5.69 10.21
C SER A 56 -0.35 -6.63 10.95
N LEU A 57 -1.12 -7.40 10.18
CA LEU A 57 -2.06 -8.37 10.73
C LEU A 57 -1.46 -9.77 10.84
N PRO A 58 -1.92 -10.57 11.82
CA PRO A 58 -1.48 -11.94 11.97
C PRO A 58 -1.95 -12.78 10.77
N GLN A 59 -1.01 -13.46 10.12
CA GLN A 59 -1.27 -14.28 8.94
C GLN A 59 -1.22 -15.78 9.29
N GLN A 60 -1.81 -16.61 8.44
CA GLN A 60 -1.66 -18.06 8.54
C GLN A 60 -0.21 -18.47 8.27
N ARG A 61 0.31 -19.49 8.98
CA ARG A 61 1.69 -19.99 8.79
C ARG A 61 2.00 -20.49 7.38
N SER A 62 0.97 -20.84 6.62
CA SER A 62 1.05 -21.25 5.21
C SER A 62 1.34 -20.07 4.27
N ASP A 63 0.92 -18.86 4.66
CA ASP A 63 1.21 -17.63 3.96
C ASP A 63 2.59 -17.11 4.38
N LYS A 64 3.44 -16.87 3.39
CA LYS A 64 4.80 -16.36 3.57
C LYS A 64 4.97 -15.00 2.90
N ASN A 65 3.87 -14.40 2.43
CA ASN A 65 3.91 -13.12 1.76
C ASN A 65 4.03 -12.01 2.82
N VAL A 66 4.78 -10.97 2.47
CA VAL A 66 4.84 -9.77 3.29
C VAL A 66 3.74 -8.83 2.79
N TYR A 67 2.83 -8.45 3.68
CA TYR A 67 1.77 -7.48 3.40
C TYR A 67 2.05 -6.18 4.13
N HIS A 68 1.96 -5.10 3.39
CA HIS A 68 1.89 -3.75 3.90
C HIS A 68 0.45 -3.28 3.81
N LEU A 69 -0.04 -2.65 4.86
CA LEU A 69 -1.44 -2.30 5.00
C LEU A 69 -1.55 -0.80 5.19
N GLY A 70 -2.57 -0.20 4.59
CA GLY A 70 -2.79 1.22 4.75
C GLY A 70 -4.06 1.71 4.09
N ASN A 71 -4.14 3.03 3.96
CA ASN A 71 -5.23 3.74 3.32
C ASN A 71 -4.72 4.59 2.15
N ILE A 72 -5.45 4.58 1.04
CA ILE A 72 -5.23 5.49 -0.10
C ILE A 72 -6.58 6.08 -0.48
N ALA A 73 -6.68 7.41 -0.43
CA ALA A 73 -7.87 8.18 -0.78
C ALA A 73 -9.16 7.64 -0.12
N GLY A 74 -9.07 7.22 1.14
CA GLY A 74 -10.20 6.67 1.91
C GLY A 74 -10.47 5.17 1.68
N ASN A 75 -9.68 4.48 0.85
CA ASN A 75 -9.82 3.05 0.61
C ASN A 75 -8.71 2.27 1.32
N ASN A 76 -9.07 1.19 2.02
CA ASN A 76 -8.10 0.33 2.69
C ASN A 76 -7.44 -0.62 1.69
N VAL A 77 -6.11 -0.52 1.57
CA VAL A 77 -5.29 -1.22 0.58
C VAL A 77 -4.34 -2.20 1.26
N VAL A 78 -4.16 -3.37 0.63
CA VAL A 78 -3.15 -4.37 0.96
C VAL A 78 -2.11 -4.38 -0.13
N ILE A 79 -0.86 -4.03 0.17
CA ILE A 79 0.25 -4.03 -0.77
C ILE A 79 1.12 -5.26 -0.52
N ALA A 80 1.50 -5.99 -1.57
CA ALA A 80 2.43 -7.11 -1.51
C ALA A 80 3.51 -6.99 -2.58
N GLY A 81 4.77 -7.21 -2.19
CA GLY A 81 5.89 -7.34 -3.12
C GLY A 81 6.08 -8.78 -3.62
N LEU A 82 6.60 -8.94 -4.84
CA LEU A 82 7.09 -10.22 -5.33
C LEU A 82 8.61 -10.31 -5.12
N TRP A 83 9.06 -11.34 -4.41
CA TRP A 83 10.51 -11.57 -4.20
C TRP A 83 11.22 -12.09 -5.45
N ILE A 84 10.46 -12.65 -6.41
CA ILE A 84 11.00 -13.22 -7.65
C ILE A 84 10.11 -12.75 -8.82
N PRO A 85 10.67 -12.09 -9.84
CA PRO A 85 9.91 -11.69 -11.01
C PRO A 85 9.41 -12.91 -11.79
N GLY A 86 8.14 -12.90 -12.16
CA GLY A 86 7.49 -13.97 -12.94
C GLY A 86 6.00 -14.08 -12.69
N ASN A 87 5.26 -14.67 -13.64
CA ASN A 87 3.80 -14.79 -13.57
C ASN A 87 3.33 -15.86 -12.56
N ASN A 88 4.14 -16.89 -12.34
CA ASN A 88 3.81 -18.01 -11.45
C ASN A 88 3.83 -17.58 -9.95
N PRO A 89 4.86 -16.85 -9.47
CA PRO A 89 4.84 -16.25 -8.13
C PRO A 89 3.67 -15.28 -7.90
N ALA A 90 3.35 -14.45 -8.90
CA ALA A 90 2.27 -13.47 -8.78
C ALA A 90 0.91 -14.12 -8.51
N ALA A 91 0.56 -15.18 -9.25
CA ALA A 91 -0.70 -15.89 -9.06
C ALA A 91 -0.84 -16.53 -7.67
N VAL A 92 0.26 -17.04 -7.11
CA VAL A 92 0.29 -17.59 -5.74
C VAL A 92 0.05 -16.49 -4.72
N VAL A 93 0.70 -15.33 -4.87
CA VAL A 93 0.50 -14.17 -3.98
C VAL A 93 -0.93 -13.66 -4.05
N VAL A 94 -1.52 -13.50 -5.25
CA VAL A 94 -2.94 -13.12 -5.41
C VAL A 94 -3.84 -14.10 -4.67
N THR A 95 -3.63 -15.40 -4.87
CA THR A 95 -4.50 -16.44 -4.30
C THR A 95 -4.44 -16.41 -2.76
N ARG A 96 -3.24 -16.30 -2.21
CA ARG A 96 -3.04 -16.21 -0.76
C ARG A 96 -3.57 -14.91 -0.19
N MET A 97 -3.35 -13.79 -0.86
CA MET A 97 -3.88 -12.49 -0.47
C MET A 97 -5.41 -12.52 -0.39
N ARG A 98 -6.09 -13.13 -1.38
CA ARG A 98 -7.55 -13.29 -1.35
C ARG A 98 -8.05 -14.23 -0.26
N MET A 99 -7.25 -15.23 0.13
CA MET A 99 -7.58 -16.11 1.25
C MET A 99 -7.41 -15.40 2.60
N THR A 100 -6.38 -14.56 2.74
CA THR A 100 -6.08 -13.81 3.96
C THR A 100 -7.02 -12.61 4.13
N PHE A 101 -7.41 -11.94 3.04
CA PHE A 101 -8.26 -10.76 3.02
C PHE A 101 -9.53 -11.04 2.18
N PRO A 102 -10.61 -11.52 2.80
CA PRO A 102 -11.77 -12.06 2.08
C PRO A 102 -12.57 -10.97 1.33
N ASN A 103 -12.45 -9.70 1.73
CA ASN A 103 -13.22 -8.59 1.18
C ASN A 103 -12.48 -7.81 0.08
N ILE A 104 -11.34 -8.29 -0.39
CA ILE A 104 -10.67 -7.70 -1.56
C ILE A 104 -11.56 -7.89 -2.80
N ARG A 105 -11.98 -6.76 -3.38
CA ARG A 105 -12.80 -6.68 -4.59
C ARG A 105 -11.99 -6.25 -5.82
N PHE A 106 -10.97 -5.43 -5.61
CA PHE A 106 -10.14 -4.88 -6.67
C PHE A 106 -8.69 -5.31 -6.46
N GLY A 107 -8.03 -5.79 -7.50
CA GLY A 107 -6.63 -6.22 -7.45
C GLY A 107 -5.81 -5.48 -8.48
N LEU A 108 -4.94 -4.56 -8.05
CA LEU A 108 -4.00 -3.83 -8.89
C LEU A 108 -2.71 -4.65 -9.04
N LEU A 109 -2.31 -4.96 -10.28
CA LEU A 109 -1.00 -5.53 -10.56
C LEU A 109 -0.22 -4.46 -11.33
N VAL A 110 0.83 -3.91 -10.74
CA VAL A 110 1.68 -2.96 -11.45
C VAL A 110 2.58 -3.77 -12.37
N GLY A 111 2.40 -3.57 -13.66
CA GLY A 111 3.42 -3.89 -14.64
C GLY A 111 3.44 -2.69 -15.58
N THR A 112 4.63 -2.23 -15.95
CA THR A 112 4.77 -1.41 -17.16
C THR A 112 4.18 -2.19 -18.34
N GLY A 113 2.90 -1.97 -18.62
CA GLY A 113 2.12 -2.72 -19.61
C GLY A 113 0.65 -2.96 -19.24
N GLY A 114 -0.13 -1.89 -19.06
CA GLY A 114 -1.58 -1.88 -19.35
C GLY A 114 -2.55 -2.44 -18.29
N GLY A 115 -3.10 -1.52 -17.47
CA GLY A 115 -4.46 -1.51 -16.91
C GLY A 115 -5.05 -2.82 -16.40
N VAL A 116 -5.23 -2.91 -15.08
CA VAL A 116 -6.12 -3.88 -14.45
C VAL A 116 -7.57 -3.65 -14.95
N PRO A 117 -8.17 -4.57 -15.72
CA PRO A 117 -9.53 -4.41 -16.17
C PRO A 117 -10.48 -4.83 -15.04
N VAL A 118 -11.08 -3.87 -14.37
CA VAL A 118 -12.38 -4.08 -13.75
C VAL A 118 -13.39 -4.08 -14.90
N LYS A 119 -14.05 -5.21 -15.16
CA LYS A 119 -15.15 -5.24 -16.14
C LYS A 119 -16.27 -4.34 -15.64
N THR A 120 -16.34 -3.12 -16.16
CA THR A 120 -17.58 -2.34 -16.21
C THR A 120 -18.20 -2.57 -17.58
N GLU A 121 -19.53 -2.58 -17.66
CA GLU A 121 -20.31 -2.82 -18.89
C GLU A 121 -20.13 -1.75 -19.99
N TYR A 122 -19.23 -0.78 -19.80
CA TYR A 122 -18.98 0.33 -20.70
C TYR A 122 -17.51 0.38 -21.16
N GLY A 123 -17.15 -0.51 -22.07
CA GLY A 123 -16.14 -0.25 -23.09
C GLY A 123 -14.67 -0.22 -22.67
N LYS A 124 -13.81 -0.68 -23.58
CA LYS A 124 -12.36 -0.73 -23.44
C LYS A 124 -11.77 0.64 -23.81
N ILE A 125 -11.18 1.36 -22.85
CA ILE A 125 -10.49 2.63 -23.14
C ILE A 125 -9.18 2.30 -23.87
N ARG A 126 -9.07 2.65 -25.15
CA ARG A 126 -7.82 2.60 -25.91
C ARG A 126 -7.33 4.04 -26.09
N LEU A 127 -6.12 4.27 -25.61
CA LEU A 127 -5.35 5.50 -25.74
C LEU A 127 -4.52 5.35 -27.01
N ASP A 128 -5.03 5.81 -28.17
CA ASP A 128 -4.28 6.13 -29.40
C ASP A 128 -5.29 6.24 -30.56
N ASP A 129 -5.86 7.44 -30.76
CA ASP A 129 -6.21 8.00 -32.09
C ASP A 129 -6.96 9.33 -31.91
N TRP A 130 -6.29 10.34 -31.35
CA TRP A 130 -6.67 11.74 -31.54
C TRP A 130 -5.64 12.34 -32.50
N TRP A 131 -5.88 12.29 -33.81
CA TRP A 131 -5.52 13.43 -34.68
C TRP A 131 -6.05 13.39 -36.13
N SER A 132 -6.39 12.27 -36.77
CA SER A 132 -6.66 12.33 -38.22
C SER A 132 -8.08 11.96 -38.64
N ALA A 133 -9.02 12.88 -38.41
CA ALA A 133 -10.19 13.05 -39.29
C ALA A 133 -11.00 14.32 -38.93
N ASN A 134 -10.56 15.52 -39.34
CA ASN A 134 -11.50 16.56 -39.81
C ASN A 134 -10.80 17.75 -40.48
N ARG A 135 -10.60 17.69 -41.79
CA ARG A 135 -10.48 18.89 -42.64
C ARG A 135 -11.23 18.64 -43.94
N PRO A 136 -12.52 19.03 -44.05
CA PRO A 136 -13.13 19.37 -45.31
C PRO A 136 -13.09 20.89 -45.50
N VAL A 137 -12.38 21.35 -46.53
CA VAL A 137 -12.82 22.36 -47.53
C VAL A 137 -11.94 22.22 -48.77
#